data_AF-A0AAU9VUJ7-F1
#
_entry.id   AF-A0AAU9VUJ7-F1
#
_cell.length_a   1.000
_cell.length_b   1.000
_cell.length_c   1.000
_cell.angle_alpha   90.00
_cell.angle_beta   90.00
_cell.angle_gamma   90.00
#
_symmetry.space_group_name_H-M   'P 1'
#
loop_
_entity.id
_entity.type
_entity.pdbx_description
1 polymer ?
#
loop_
_entity_poly.entity_id
_entity_poly.type
_entity_poly.pdbx_seq_one_letter_code
_entity_poly.pdbx_strand_id
1 'polypeptide(L)'
;MEITDKPNYIREKDLIVSLETIAQLKQNVAEYLRLLKELFPEQPFTPKQHYLVHFPKVLLLLSPLINLWAMRFEAKHQYFKDPKKLLNFKNICLSLSNHHQ
;
A
#
# COMPACT_ATOMS: atom_id res chain seq x y z
N MET A 1 -26.46 18.33 -23.07
CA MET A 1 -25.20 18.98 -22.66
C MET A 1 -25.22 19.03 -21.15
N GLU A 2 -24.98 17.90 -20.50
CA GLU A 2 -24.80 17.83 -19.05
C GLU A 2 -23.57 16.95 -18.82
N ILE A 3 -22.44 17.63 -18.72
CA ILE A 3 -21.18 17.07 -18.24
C ILE A 3 -21.41 16.92 -16.74
N THR A 4 -21.81 15.72 -16.30
CA THR A 4 -21.78 15.39 -14.88
C THR A 4 -20.32 15.47 -14.45
N ASP A 5 -19.98 16.55 -13.74
CA ASP A 5 -18.69 16.78 -13.08
C ASP A 5 -18.34 15.55 -12.24
N LYS A 6 -17.51 14.65 -12.80
CA LYS A 6 -16.83 13.67 -11.99
C LYS A 6 -15.90 14.47 -11.07
N PRO A 7 -15.96 14.28 -9.75
CA PRO A 7 -15.11 15.03 -8.85
C PRO A 7 -13.64 14.82 -9.25
N ASN A 8 -12.85 15.91 -9.27
CA ASN A 8 -11.42 15.91 -9.60
C ASN A 8 -10.53 15.17 -8.56
N TYR A 9 -11.16 14.33 -7.72
CA TYR A 9 -10.63 13.72 -6.51
C TYR A 9 -11.51 12.52 -6.08
N ILE A 10 -10.88 11.46 -5.55
CA ILE A 10 -11.52 10.25 -5.02
C ILE A 10 -11.79 10.37 -3.50
N ARG A 11 -13.03 10.68 -3.10
CA ARG A 11 -13.39 10.98 -1.70
C ARG A 11 -13.78 9.76 -0.88
N GLU A 12 -12.89 9.30 0.01
CA GLU A 12 -13.26 8.40 1.10
C GLU A 12 -12.34 8.59 2.33
N LYS A 13 -12.87 9.28 3.35
CA LYS A 13 -12.27 9.57 4.67
C LYS A 13 -10.86 10.22 4.65
N ASP A 14 -10.87 11.54 4.84
CA ASP A 14 -9.76 12.42 5.24
C ASP A 14 -8.47 12.48 4.40
N LEU A 15 -8.29 11.61 3.40
CA LEU A 15 -7.17 11.70 2.47
C LEU A 15 -7.63 12.13 1.07
N ILE A 16 -7.13 13.29 0.63
CA ILE A 16 -7.43 13.86 -0.68
C ILE A 16 -6.31 13.59 -1.66
N VAL A 17 -6.50 12.66 -2.61
CA VAL A 17 -5.56 12.46 -3.73
C VAL A 17 -6.18 13.03 -5.00
N SER A 18 -5.61 14.11 -5.52
CA SER A 18 -6.09 14.73 -6.76
C SER A 18 -5.71 13.87 -7.97
N LEU A 19 -6.54 13.94 -9.03
CA LEU A 19 -6.24 13.25 -10.30
C LEU A 19 -4.94 13.75 -10.93
N GLU A 20 -4.61 15.03 -10.72
CA GLU A 20 -3.35 15.64 -11.16
C GLU A 20 -2.13 14.96 -10.49
N THR A 21 -2.19 14.73 -9.17
CA THR A 21 -1.12 14.01 -8.47
C THR A 21 -0.93 12.59 -9.01
N ILE A 22 -2.01 11.90 -9.35
CA ILE A 22 -1.95 10.55 -9.94
C ILE A 22 -1.32 10.59 -11.34
N ALA A 23 -1.68 11.59 -12.16
CA ALA A 23 -1.09 11.80 -13.47
C ALA A 23 0.42 12.09 -13.37
N GLN A 24 0.81 12.96 -12.42
CA GLN A 24 2.21 13.27 -12.15
C GLN A 24 2.98 12.03 -11.67
N LEU A 25 2.39 11.21 -10.80
CA LEU A 25 2.98 9.95 -10.35
C LEU A 25 3.29 9.03 -11.55
N LYS A 26 2.36 8.91 -12.50
CA LYS A 26 2.57 8.09 -13.70
C LYS A 26 3.77 8.57 -14.50
N GLN A 27 3.91 9.89 -14.71
CA GLN A 27 5.05 10.47 -15.43
C GLN A 27 6.36 10.25 -14.67
N ASN A 28 6.37 10.49 -13.37
CA ASN A 28 7.55 10.32 -12.52
C ASN A 28 8.03 8.86 -12.48
N VAL A 29 7.11 7.89 -12.44
CA VAL A 29 7.45 6.47 -12.49
C VAL A 29 8.08 6.10 -13.83
N ALA A 30 7.52 6.57 -14.95
CA ALA A 30 8.07 6.32 -16.27
C ALA A 30 9.50 6.91 -16.40
N GLU A 31 9.68 8.14 -15.95
CA GLU A 31 10.97 8.83 -15.99
C GLU A 31 12.01 8.15 -15.09
N TYR A 32 11.63 7.76 -13.87
CA TYR A 32 12.49 6.99 -12.97
C TYR A 32 12.97 5.67 -13.61
N LEU A 33 12.06 4.90 -14.21
CA LEU A 33 12.42 3.62 -14.82
C LEU A 33 13.31 3.80 -16.06
N ARG A 34 13.07 4.87 -16.84
CA ARG A 34 13.93 5.26 -17.97
C ARG A 34 15.35 5.56 -17.50
N LEU A 35 15.49 6.49 -16.54
CA LEU A 35 16.78 6.89 -15.99
C LEU A 35 17.52 5.72 -15.33
N LEU A 36 16.80 4.85 -14.63
CA LEU A 36 17.39 3.66 -14.04
C LEU A 36 18.00 2.75 -15.11
N LYS A 37 17.30 2.55 -16.23
CA LYS A 37 17.81 1.70 -17.32
C LYS A 37 18.96 2.33 -18.08
N GLU A 38 18.98 3.65 -18.19
CA GLU A 38 20.11 4.40 -18.77
C GLU A 38 21.37 4.29 -17.90
N LEU A 39 21.22 4.38 -16.58
CA LEU A 39 22.35 4.30 -15.66
C LEU A 39 22.82 2.86 -15.39
N PHE A 40 21.90 1.90 -15.45
CA PHE A 40 22.15 0.48 -15.17
C PHE A 40 21.56 -0.42 -16.28
N PRO A 41 22.11 -0.38 -17.51
CA PRO A 41 21.56 -1.09 -18.67
C PRO A 41 21.58 -2.61 -18.51
N GLU A 42 22.52 -3.16 -17.74
CA GLU A 42 22.64 -4.61 -17.54
C GLU A 42 21.74 -5.13 -16.42
N GLN A 43 21.19 -4.27 -15.56
CA GLN A 43 20.32 -4.72 -14.49
C GLN A 43 18.88 -4.91 -14.97
N PRO A 44 18.24 -6.05 -14.65
CA PRO A 44 16.83 -6.23 -14.86
C PRO A 44 16.03 -5.40 -13.85
N PHE A 45 14.81 -5.01 -14.21
CA PHE A 45 13.90 -4.42 -13.24
C PHE A 45 13.52 -5.45 -12.19
N THR A 46 13.58 -5.04 -10.93
CA THR A 46 13.07 -5.83 -9.81
C THR A 46 11.53 -5.87 -9.83
N PRO A 47 10.90 -6.89 -9.23
CA PRO A 47 9.44 -6.92 -9.09
C PRO A 47 8.86 -5.67 -8.43
N LYS A 48 9.57 -5.10 -7.44
CA LYS A 48 9.17 -3.84 -6.78
C LYS A 48 9.08 -2.68 -7.77
N GLN A 49 10.04 -2.57 -8.68
CA GLN A 49 10.05 -1.54 -9.72
C GLN A 49 8.93 -1.76 -10.74
N HIS A 50 8.68 -3.02 -11.13
CA HIS A 50 7.53 -3.34 -11.98
C HIS A 50 6.20 -2.95 -11.32
N TYR A 51 6.03 -3.18 -10.03
CA TYR A 51 4.81 -2.83 -9.31
C TYR A 51 4.51 -1.32 -9.29
N LEU A 52 5.52 -0.45 -9.34
CA LEU A 52 5.32 1.00 -9.41
C LEU A 52 4.49 1.44 -10.62
N VAL A 53 4.60 0.73 -11.75
CA VAL A 53 3.83 1.02 -12.98
C VAL A 53 2.32 0.88 -12.74
N HIS A 54 1.92 0.00 -11.82
CA HIS A 54 0.51 -0.26 -11.51
C HIS A 54 -0.06 0.69 -10.46
N PHE A 55 0.78 1.41 -9.71
CA PHE A 55 0.33 2.27 -8.59
C PHE A 55 -0.66 3.37 -9.01
N PRO A 56 -0.49 4.07 -10.15
CA PRO A 56 -1.50 5.03 -10.61
C PRO A 56 -2.88 4.39 -10.82
N LYS A 57 -2.93 3.19 -11.40
CA LYS A 57 -4.18 2.44 -11.62
C LYS A 57 -4.78 1.97 -10.31
N VAL A 58 -3.95 1.49 -9.38
CA VAL A 58 -4.40 1.05 -8.04
C VAL A 58 -5.00 2.22 -7.27
N LEU A 59 -4.36 3.39 -7.28
CA LEU A 59 -4.88 4.61 -6.63
C LEU A 59 -6.23 5.06 -7.19
N LEU A 60 -6.45 4.87 -8.50
CA LEU A 60 -7.72 5.19 -9.14
C LEU A 60 -8.86 4.21 -8.78
N LEU A 61 -8.55 2.94 -8.54
CA LEU A 61 -9.54 1.87 -8.34
C LEU A 61 -9.81 1.54 -6.87
N LEU A 62 -8.78 1.57 -6.03
CA LEU A 62 -8.78 1.02 -4.68
C LEU A 62 -8.52 2.07 -3.60
N SER A 63 -8.61 3.35 -3.96
CA SER A 63 -8.41 4.48 -3.05
C SER A 63 -6.92 4.58 -2.59
N PRO A 64 -6.57 5.47 -1.63
CA PRO A 64 -5.19 5.64 -1.21
C PRO A 64 -4.50 4.37 -0.69
N LEU A 65 -3.24 4.14 -1.12
CA LEU A 65 -2.46 2.95 -0.77
C LEU A 65 -2.27 2.74 0.74
N ILE A 66 -2.32 3.80 1.55
CA ILE A 66 -2.24 3.72 3.01
C ILE A 66 -3.38 2.90 3.63
N ASN A 67 -4.52 2.78 2.95
CA ASN A 67 -5.62 1.95 3.44
C ASN A 67 -5.39 0.45 3.14
N LEU A 68 -4.51 0.14 2.19
CA LEU A 68 -4.22 -1.21 1.72
C LEU A 68 -2.95 -1.79 2.35
N TRP A 69 -2.17 -0.99 3.06
CA TRP A 69 -0.88 -1.43 3.60
C TRP A 69 -1.04 -2.46 4.73
N ALA A 70 -0.08 -3.39 4.82
CA ALA A 70 -0.10 -4.43 5.84
C ALA A 70 0.39 -3.95 7.23
N MET A 71 0.88 -2.70 7.34
CA MET A 71 1.50 -2.18 8.56
C MET A 71 0.58 -2.26 9.79
N ARG A 72 -0.74 -2.13 9.60
CA ARG A 72 -1.72 -2.28 10.68
C ARG A 72 -1.75 -3.70 11.24
N PHE A 73 -1.63 -4.71 10.37
CA PHE A 73 -1.56 -6.11 10.78
C PHE A 73 -0.22 -6.43 11.45
N GLU A 74 0.88 -5.86 10.95
CA GLU A 74 2.19 -6.00 11.58
C GLU A 74 2.26 -5.36 12.97
N ALA A 75 1.65 -4.18 13.14
CA ALA A 75 1.51 -3.54 14.45
C ALA A 75 0.72 -4.45 15.42
N LYS A 76 -0.38 -5.06 14.94
CA LYS A 76 -1.15 -6.03 15.70
C LYS A 76 -0.33 -7.28 16.08
N HIS A 77 0.61 -7.72 15.25
CA HIS A 77 1.51 -8.83 15.60
C HIS A 77 2.35 -8.58 16.85
N GLN A 78 2.63 -7.33 17.23
CA GLN A 78 3.33 -7.03 18.48
C GLN A 78 2.58 -7.57 19.70
N TYR A 79 1.24 -7.54 19.68
CA TYR A 79 0.41 -8.10 20.75
C TYR A 79 0.73 -9.58 21.01
N PHE A 80 0.89 -10.36 19.93
CA PHE A 80 1.12 -11.80 19.95
C PHE A 80 2.55 -12.20 20.28
N LYS A 81 3.50 -11.25 20.16
CA LYS A 81 4.92 -11.47 20.47
C LYS A 81 5.27 -11.20 21.93
N ASP A 82 4.33 -10.69 22.74
CA ASP A 82 4.57 -10.40 24.15
C ASP A 82 4.54 -11.69 25.00
N PRO A 83 5.70 -12.17 25.49
CA PRO A 83 5.78 -13.41 26.25
C PRO A 83 5.12 -13.31 27.62
N LYS A 84 4.90 -12.08 28.15
CA LYS A 84 4.27 -11.87 29.46
C LYS A 84 2.80 -12.30 29.49
N LYS A 85 2.18 -12.45 28.33
CA LYS A 85 0.79 -12.90 28.18
C LYS A 85 0.64 -14.43 28.17
N LEU A 86 1.76 -15.15 28.15
CA LEU A 86 1.77 -16.60 28.09
C LEU A 86 1.94 -17.16 29.50
N LEU A 87 0.82 -17.52 30.13
CA LEU A 87 0.80 -18.28 31.39
C LEU A 87 0.84 -19.80 31.15
N ASN A 88 0.50 -20.24 29.94
CA ASN A 88 0.48 -21.64 29.51
C ASN A 88 1.14 -21.79 28.13
N PHE A 89 2.08 -22.73 28.02
CA PHE A 89 2.82 -23.02 26.78
C PHE A 89 2.20 -24.13 25.92
N LYS A 90 1.12 -24.77 26.38
CA LYS A 90 0.32 -25.68 25.55
C LYS A 90 -0.69 -24.88 24.75
N ASN A 91 -0.78 -25.16 23.45
CA ASN A 91 -1.75 -24.55 22.53
C ASN A 91 -1.71 -23.01 22.52
N ILE A 92 -0.50 -22.44 22.43
CA ILE A 92 -0.25 -20.99 22.50
C ILE A 92 -1.14 -20.18 21.54
N CYS A 93 -1.30 -20.63 20.29
CA CYS A 93 -2.14 -19.94 19.31
C CYS A 93 -3.61 -19.84 19.74
N LEU A 94 -4.16 -20.91 20.33
CA LEU A 94 -5.53 -20.93 20.84
C LEU A 94 -5.69 -19.96 22.02
N SER A 95 -4.78 -20.03 22.98
CA SER A 95 -4.78 -19.15 24.15
C SER A 95 -4.66 -17.67 23.77
N LEU A 96 -3.74 -17.34 22.85
CA LEU A 96 -3.57 -15.98 22.36
C LEU A 96 -4.77 -15.49 21.54
N SER A 97 -5.40 -16.37 20.75
CA SER A 97 -6.60 -16.02 19.99
C SER A 97 -7.79 -15.69 20.89
N ASN A 98 -8.00 -16.47 21.96
CA ASN A 98 -9.08 -16.26 22.93
C ASN A 98 -8.87 -14.99 23.76
N HIS A 99 -7.63 -14.63 24.09
CA HIS A 99 -7.33 -13.42 24.88
C HIS A 99 -7.38 -12.12 24.04
N HIS A 100 -7.31 -12.23 22.71
CA HIS A 100 -7.25 -11.08 21.80
C HIS A 100 -8.65 -10.58 21.34
N GLN A 101 -9.66 -11.44 21.32
CA GLN A 101 -11.05 -11.07 20.95
C GLN A 101 -11.70 -10.19 22.01
#